data_AF-A0A4V5TS10-F1
#
_entry.id   AF-A0A4V5TS10-F1
#
_cell.length_a   1.000
_cell.length_b   1.000
_cell.length_c   1.000
_cell.angle_alpha   90.00
_cell.angle_beta   90.00
_cell.angle_gamma   90.00
#
_symmetry.space_group_name_H-M   'P 1'
#
loop_
_entity.id
_entity.type
_entity.pdbx_description
1 polymer ?
#
loop_
_entity_poly.entity_id
_entity_poly.type
_entity_poly.pdbx_seq_one_letter_code
_entity_poly.pdbx_strand_id
1 'polypeptide(L)'
;MKVGETMGIIAFEGASAVGKSSTCRELENNYGAFIIPEVNFLFERPKNEHRTWYFEKQVERWNIAVQKSQQYELVILDGDIYQPLSYNWCFHFDIFNQPLSLIENFYKEKMINREIGFPYQYFYLYTSDEELRKRKESDGTKKRRNFEKHLHISKAFQRYYENLNTVT
;
A
#
# COMPACT_ATOMS: atom_id res chain seq x y z
N MET A 1 -6.17 19.97 18.38
CA MET A 1 -5.58 18.68 17.96
C MET A 1 -4.06 18.82 18.00
N LYS A 2 -3.34 17.84 18.56
CA LYS A 2 -1.87 17.90 18.61
C LYS A 2 -1.32 17.62 17.21
N VAL A 3 -0.28 18.36 16.82
CA VAL A 3 0.46 18.12 15.58
C VAL A 3 1.11 16.73 15.69
N GLY A 4 0.63 15.75 14.90
CA GLY A 4 1.23 14.41 14.82
C GLY A 4 0.26 13.23 14.90
N GLU A 5 -1.02 13.42 15.22
CA GLU A 5 -2.01 12.33 15.26
C GLU A 5 -2.59 12.07 13.86
N THR A 6 -2.19 10.97 13.22
CA THR A 6 -2.60 10.52 11.87
C THR A 6 -3.99 9.86 11.87
N MET A 7 -4.86 10.19 12.83
CA MET A 7 -6.11 9.49 13.16
C MET A 7 -7.09 9.29 11.98
N GLY A 8 -6.90 9.99 10.86
CA GLY A 8 -7.70 9.87 9.65
C GLY A 8 -7.02 9.16 8.47
N ILE A 9 -5.76 8.72 8.55
CA ILE A 9 -5.07 8.06 7.43
C ILE A 9 -5.02 6.56 7.66
N ILE A 10 -5.70 5.78 6.82
CA ILE A 10 -5.70 4.31 6.85
C ILE A 10 -5.14 3.74 5.55
N ALA A 11 -4.70 2.49 5.57
CA ALA A 11 -4.22 1.79 4.37
C ALA A 11 -5.02 0.52 4.11
N PHE A 12 -5.43 0.33 2.85
CA PHE A 12 -6.05 -0.90 2.40
C PHE A 12 -5.04 -1.80 1.73
N GLU A 13 -4.99 -3.04 2.18
CA GLU A 13 -4.09 -4.06 1.67
C GLU A 13 -4.82 -5.36 1.34
N GLY A 14 -4.16 -6.19 0.55
CA GLY A 14 -4.73 -7.47 0.12
C GLY A 14 -4.32 -7.87 -1.28
N ALA A 15 -4.61 -9.11 -1.64
CA ALA A 15 -4.25 -9.67 -2.94
C ALA A 15 -4.85 -8.89 -4.13
N SER A 16 -4.26 -9.08 -5.31
CA SER A 16 -4.87 -8.56 -6.55
C SER A 16 -6.25 -9.19 -6.76
N ALA A 17 -7.21 -8.42 -7.27
CA ALA A 17 -8.62 -8.82 -7.45
C ALA A 17 -9.47 -8.97 -6.16
N VAL A 18 -8.92 -8.66 -4.97
CA VAL A 18 -9.69 -8.79 -3.72
C VAL A 18 -10.82 -7.76 -3.56
N GLY A 19 -10.73 -6.64 -4.28
CA GLY A 19 -11.77 -5.61 -4.28
C GLY A 19 -11.35 -4.25 -3.73
N LYS A 20 -10.07 -4.05 -3.35
CA LYS A 20 -9.56 -2.78 -2.76
C LYS A 20 -10.07 -1.53 -3.48
N SER A 21 -9.75 -1.36 -4.77
CA SER A 21 -10.16 -0.16 -5.51
C SER A 21 -11.67 0.00 -5.64
N SER A 22 -12.45 -1.10 -5.62
CA SER A 22 -13.91 -1.04 -5.61
C SER A 22 -14.42 -0.55 -4.24
N THR A 23 -13.87 -1.08 -3.15
CA THR A 23 -14.18 -0.62 -1.79
C THR A 23 -13.78 0.84 -1.59
N CYS A 24 -12.61 1.27 -2.10
CA CYS A 24 -12.20 2.67 -2.05
C CYS A 24 -13.21 3.58 -2.75
N ARG A 25 -13.65 3.21 -3.96
CA ARG A 25 -14.66 3.99 -4.71
C ARG A 25 -16.00 4.08 -3.98
N GLU A 26 -16.42 3.00 -3.33
CA GLU A 26 -17.64 2.99 -2.52
C GLU A 26 -17.53 3.95 -1.33
N LEU A 27 -16.39 3.95 -0.63
CA LEU A 27 -16.12 4.84 0.49
C LEU A 27 -16.01 6.31 0.07
N GLU A 28 -15.42 6.57 -1.10
CA GLU A 28 -15.39 7.90 -1.69
C GLU A 28 -16.80 8.42 -1.99
N ASN A 29 -17.61 7.64 -2.70
CA ASN A 29 -18.93 8.05 -3.16
C ASN A 29 -19.95 8.23 -2.02
N ASN A 30 -19.91 7.34 -1.02
CA ASN A 30 -20.98 7.26 -0.01
C ASN A 30 -20.58 7.80 1.36
N TYR A 31 -19.28 7.95 1.63
CA TYR A 31 -18.77 8.36 2.94
C TYR A 31 -17.78 9.54 2.88
N GLY A 32 -17.54 10.12 1.70
CA GLY A 32 -16.69 11.30 1.54
C GLY A 32 -15.20 11.03 1.81
N ALA A 33 -14.76 9.77 1.74
CA ALA A 33 -13.36 9.42 1.93
C ALA A 33 -12.48 9.92 0.77
N PHE A 34 -11.29 10.44 1.08
CA PHE A 34 -10.31 10.79 0.03
C PHE A 34 -9.38 9.62 -0.25
N ILE A 35 -9.34 9.17 -1.50
CA ILE A 35 -8.51 8.02 -1.89
C ILE A 35 -7.19 8.48 -2.50
N ILE A 36 -6.09 7.92 -1.98
CA ILE A 36 -4.75 8.05 -2.55
C ILE A 36 -4.43 6.77 -3.35
N PRO A 37 -4.43 6.84 -4.68
CA PRO A 37 -4.18 5.66 -5.53
C PRO A 37 -2.78 5.06 -5.32
N GLU A 38 -2.60 3.81 -5.73
CA GLU A 38 -1.28 3.14 -5.79
C GLU A 38 -0.30 3.94 -6.68
N VAL A 39 1.01 3.82 -6.43
CA VAL A 39 2.09 4.52 -7.14
C VAL A 39 1.92 4.49 -8.66
N ASN A 40 1.64 3.31 -9.25
CA ASN A 40 1.54 3.16 -10.71
C ASN A 40 0.31 3.81 -11.34
N PHE A 41 -0.70 4.19 -10.53
CA PHE A 41 -1.86 4.96 -10.99
C PHE A 41 -1.70 6.45 -10.72
N LEU A 42 -0.96 6.82 -9.67
CA LEU A 42 -0.78 8.20 -9.26
C LEU A 42 0.37 8.90 -9.99
N PHE A 43 1.41 8.17 -10.38
CA PHE A 43 2.60 8.73 -11.00
C PHE A 43 2.94 8.04 -12.32
N GLU A 44 3.43 8.83 -13.26
CA GLU A 44 4.02 8.30 -14.48
C GLU A 44 5.36 7.63 -14.16
N ARG A 45 5.49 6.35 -14.52
CA ARG A 45 6.71 5.58 -14.29
C ARG A 45 7.76 5.92 -15.35
N PRO A 46 8.95 6.44 -14.97
CA PRO A 46 9.99 6.75 -15.94
C PRO A 46 10.57 5.47 -16.57
N LYS A 47 11.05 5.57 -17.81
CA LYS A 47 11.66 4.43 -18.52
C LYS A 47 12.93 3.92 -17.82
N ASN A 48 13.72 4.85 -17.29
CA ASN A 48 14.96 4.58 -16.55
C ASN A 48 14.77 5.06 -15.11
N GLU A 49 14.08 4.26 -14.31
CA GLU A 49 13.85 4.61 -12.91
C GLU A 49 15.10 4.42 -12.07
N HIS A 50 15.33 5.33 -11.12
CA HIS A 50 16.32 5.12 -10.08
C HIS A 50 15.90 3.97 -9.16
N ARG A 51 16.85 3.26 -8.55
CA ARG A 51 16.55 2.07 -7.72
C ARG A 51 15.63 2.37 -6.52
N THR A 52 15.65 3.61 -6.03
CA THR A 52 14.79 4.11 -4.94
C THR A 52 13.56 4.86 -5.42
N TRP A 53 13.32 4.99 -6.74
CA TRP A 53 12.21 5.77 -7.29
C TRP A 53 10.87 5.35 -6.67
N TYR A 54 10.61 4.04 -6.59
CA TYR A 54 9.36 3.56 -5.99
C TYR A 54 9.26 3.94 -4.50
N PHE A 55 10.38 4.01 -3.77
CA PHE A 55 10.38 4.38 -2.35
C PHE A 55 10.11 5.88 -2.18
N GLU A 56 10.70 6.70 -3.03
CA GLU A 56 10.46 8.15 -3.10
C GLU A 56 8.98 8.43 -3.39
N LYS A 57 8.36 7.68 -4.31
CA LYS A 57 6.93 7.83 -4.60
C LYS A 57 6.02 7.40 -3.46
N GLN A 58 6.46 6.49 -2.59
CA GLN A 58 5.72 6.18 -1.37
C GLN A 58 5.79 7.32 -0.34
N VAL A 59 6.95 8.00 -0.23
CA VAL A 59 7.07 9.22 0.58
C VAL A 59 6.19 10.33 0.03
N GLU A 60 6.15 10.52 -1.29
CA GLU A 60 5.23 11.48 -1.92
C GLU A 60 3.76 11.13 -1.67
N ARG A 61 3.36 9.85 -1.76
CA ARG A 61 2.00 9.40 -1.40
C ARG A 61 1.64 9.74 0.03
N TRP A 62 2.57 9.51 0.96
CA TRP A 62 2.37 9.87 2.37
C TRP A 62 2.16 11.37 2.55
N ASN A 63 2.99 12.20 1.92
CA ASN A 63 2.87 13.65 2.01
C ASN A 63 1.52 14.16 1.45
N ILE A 64 1.04 13.58 0.35
CA ILE A 64 -0.30 13.88 -0.16
C ILE A 64 -1.36 13.46 0.86
N ALA A 65 -1.24 12.28 1.47
CA ALA A 65 -2.18 11.82 2.48
C ALA A 65 -2.25 12.77 3.70
N VAL A 66 -1.10 13.24 4.19
CA VAL A 66 -1.00 14.21 5.29
C VAL A 66 -1.61 15.56 4.93
N GLN A 67 -1.39 16.05 3.71
CA GLN A 67 -2.03 17.28 3.24
C GLN A 67 -3.55 17.12 3.17
N LYS A 68 -4.02 15.97 2.69
CA LYS A 68 -5.46 15.69 2.55
C LYS A 68 -6.14 15.42 3.87
N SER A 69 -5.44 14.88 4.87
CA SER A 69 -6.03 14.68 6.21
C SER A 69 -6.33 16.00 6.94
N GLN A 70 -5.88 17.14 6.42
CA GLN A 70 -6.29 18.46 6.93
C GLN A 70 -7.67 18.90 6.40
N GLN A 71 -8.15 18.27 5.33
CA GLN A 71 -9.38 18.64 4.62
C GLN A 71 -10.45 17.54 4.70
N TYR A 72 -10.04 16.29 4.91
CA TYR A 72 -10.89 15.11 4.93
C TYR A 72 -10.74 14.38 6.25
N GLU A 73 -11.87 13.96 6.83
CA GLU A 73 -11.89 13.15 8.05
C GLU A 73 -11.27 11.76 7.84
N LEU A 74 -11.45 11.20 6.63
CA LEU A 74 -10.93 9.90 6.24
C LEU A 74 -10.13 10.01 4.93
N VAL A 75 -8.87 9.60 5.00
CA VAL A 75 -7.95 9.45 3.87
C VAL A 75 -7.52 7.98 3.80
N ILE A 76 -7.64 7.38 2.62
CA ILE A 76 -7.35 5.96 2.40
C ILE A 76 -6.22 5.84 1.38
N LEU A 77 -5.14 5.16 1.77
CA LEU A 77 -4.11 4.69 0.85
C LEU A 77 -4.58 3.36 0.21
N ASP A 78 -4.84 3.35 -1.10
CA ASP A 78 -5.06 2.09 -1.85
C ASP A 78 -3.70 1.40 -2.07
N GLY A 79 -3.28 0.61 -1.08
CA GLY A 79 -1.95 0.05 -0.95
C GLY A 79 -1.05 0.87 -0.02
N ASP A 80 -0.35 0.16 0.86
CA ASP A 80 0.60 0.63 1.86
C ASP A 80 1.78 1.39 1.24
N ILE A 81 2.29 2.36 1.99
CA ILE A 81 3.50 3.12 1.68
C ILE A 81 4.78 2.33 2.00
N TYR A 82 4.73 1.37 2.92
CA TYR A 82 5.81 0.42 3.17
C TYR A 82 5.72 -0.85 2.33
N GLN A 83 4.92 -0.83 1.25
CA GLN A 83 4.82 -1.96 0.32
C GLN A 83 6.18 -2.52 -0.13
N PRO A 84 7.22 -1.71 -0.43
CA PRO A 84 8.54 -2.25 -0.75
C PRO A 84 9.13 -3.15 0.35
N LEU A 85 8.94 -2.80 1.63
CA LEU A 85 9.39 -3.63 2.74
C LEU A 85 8.54 -4.89 2.86
N SER A 86 7.21 -4.76 2.89
CA SER A 86 6.31 -5.89 3.10
C SER A 86 6.36 -6.92 1.97
N TYR A 87 6.48 -6.47 0.71
CA TYR A 87 6.69 -7.36 -0.44
C TYR A 87 8.03 -8.08 -0.36
N ASN A 88 9.14 -7.35 -0.15
CA ASN A 88 10.45 -7.99 -0.07
C ASN A 88 10.49 -9.00 1.09
N TRP A 89 9.92 -8.66 2.24
CA TRP A 89 9.83 -9.57 3.38
C TRP A 89 9.06 -10.86 3.04
N CYS A 90 7.90 -10.74 2.37
CA CYS A 90 7.11 -11.91 1.96
C CYS A 90 7.81 -12.82 0.94
N PHE A 91 8.81 -12.30 0.22
CA PHE A 91 9.65 -13.05 -0.70
C PHE A 91 11.06 -13.28 -0.15
N HIS A 92 11.27 -13.17 1.16
CA HIS A 92 12.56 -13.37 1.82
C HIS A 92 13.72 -12.56 1.20
N PHE A 93 13.40 -11.41 0.59
CA PHE A 93 14.33 -10.50 -0.12
C PHE A 93 14.99 -11.11 -1.38
N ASP A 94 14.48 -12.22 -1.91
CA ASP A 94 15.15 -12.96 -2.98
C ASP A 94 14.83 -12.47 -4.41
N ILE A 95 13.72 -11.74 -4.61
CA ILE A 95 13.19 -11.54 -5.97
C ILE A 95 13.45 -10.14 -6.56
N PHE A 96 13.39 -9.07 -5.76
CA PHE A 96 13.36 -7.71 -6.30
C PHE A 96 14.73 -7.02 -6.35
N ASN A 97 15.81 -7.73 -5.98
CA ASN A 97 17.14 -7.16 -5.85
C ASN A 97 17.13 -5.85 -5.02
N GLN A 98 16.45 -5.90 -3.87
CA GLN A 98 16.32 -4.80 -2.92
C GLN A 98 16.65 -5.36 -1.54
N PRO A 99 17.92 -5.37 -1.13
CA PRO A 99 18.30 -5.95 0.16
C PRO A 99 17.70 -5.12 1.30
N LEU A 100 17.50 -5.77 2.46
CA LEU A 100 16.94 -5.11 3.65
C LEU A 100 17.70 -3.83 4.01
N SER A 101 19.03 -3.83 3.92
CA SER A 101 19.86 -2.65 4.24
C SER A 101 19.56 -1.44 3.35
N LEU A 102 19.21 -1.65 2.07
CA LEU A 102 18.82 -0.55 1.18
C LEU A 102 17.49 0.07 1.63
N ILE A 103 16.50 -0.79 1.91
CA ILE A 103 15.16 -0.38 2.32
C ILE A 103 15.24 0.31 3.70
N GLU A 104 15.93 -0.31 4.65
CA GLU A 104 16.13 0.22 6.00
C GLU A 104 16.80 1.59 5.98
N ASN A 105 17.95 1.72 5.29
CA ASN A 105 18.68 2.99 5.24
C ASN A 105 17.81 4.12 4.67
N PHE A 106 17.07 3.84 3.59
CA PHE A 106 16.17 4.82 2.99
C PHE A 106 15.05 5.23 3.96
N TYR A 107 14.24 4.28 4.43
CA TYR A 107 13.08 4.62 5.26
C TYR A 107 13.45 5.15 6.64
N LYS A 108 14.57 4.71 7.22
CA LYS A 108 15.06 5.22 8.50
C LYS A 108 15.44 6.70 8.42
N GLU A 109 16.14 7.11 7.36
CA GLU A 109 16.41 8.52 7.10
C GLU A 109 15.10 9.33 7.01
N LYS A 110 14.13 8.84 6.22
CA LYS A 110 12.83 9.50 6.04
C LYS A 110 12.01 9.59 7.32
N MET A 111 12.05 8.56 8.16
CA MET A 111 11.40 8.57 9.48
C MET A 111 12.08 9.57 10.43
N ILE A 112 13.41 9.62 10.48
CA ILE A 112 14.17 10.58 11.32
C ILE A 112 13.82 12.02 10.94
N ASN A 113 13.73 12.30 9.64
CA ASN A 113 13.37 13.62 9.12
C ASN A 113 11.87 13.92 9.16
N ARG A 114 11.04 12.98 9.64
CA ARG A 114 9.56 13.07 9.66
C ARG A 114 8.95 13.30 8.28
N GLU A 115 9.61 12.79 7.23
CA GLU A 115 9.14 12.82 5.85
C GLU A 115 8.15 11.68 5.55
N ILE A 116 8.15 10.63 6.38
CA ILE A 116 7.21 9.53 6.32
C ILE A 116 6.75 9.12 7.72
N GLY A 117 5.52 8.63 7.83
CA GLY A 117 4.93 8.12 9.07
C GLY A 117 4.31 6.75 8.88
N PHE A 118 3.34 6.41 9.72
CA PHE A 118 2.55 5.18 9.61
C PHE A 118 1.06 5.53 9.46
N PRO A 119 0.33 4.84 8.56
CA PRO A 119 -1.12 4.75 8.64
C PRO A 119 -1.57 4.39 10.06
N TYR A 120 -2.67 4.98 10.50
CA TYR A 120 -3.26 4.70 11.81
C TYR A 120 -3.69 3.24 11.93
N GLN A 121 -4.23 2.68 10.84
CA GLN A 121 -4.69 1.30 10.79
C GLN A 121 -4.49 0.73 9.38
N TYR A 122 -4.11 -0.54 9.32
CA TYR A 122 -4.11 -1.33 8.09
C TYR A 122 -5.34 -2.23 8.06
N PHE A 123 -6.08 -2.18 6.95
CA PHE A 123 -7.18 -3.11 6.69
C PHE A 123 -6.78 -4.08 5.59
N TYR A 124 -6.66 -5.35 5.96
CA TYR A 124 -6.38 -6.41 5.00
C TYR A 124 -7.69 -6.99 4.48
N LEU A 125 -8.01 -6.73 3.21
CA LEU A 125 -9.12 -7.38 2.53
C LEU A 125 -8.70 -8.76 2.05
N TYR A 126 -9.56 -9.75 2.27
CA TYR A 126 -9.31 -11.14 1.88
C TYR A 126 -10.57 -11.81 1.31
N THR A 127 -10.34 -12.84 0.50
CA THR A 127 -11.36 -13.79 0.02
C THR A 127 -10.62 -15.08 -0.37
N SER A 128 -11.34 -16.12 -0.83
CA SER A 128 -10.70 -17.37 -1.24
C SER A 128 -9.86 -17.21 -2.51
N ASP A 129 -8.80 -18.01 -2.64
CA ASP A 129 -7.96 -18.04 -3.85
C ASP A 129 -8.77 -18.36 -5.11
N GLU A 130 -9.79 -19.21 -4.98
CA GLU A 130 -10.74 -19.54 -6.06
C GLU A 130 -11.53 -18.30 -6.50
N GLU A 131 -12.07 -17.54 -5.55
CA GLU A 131 -12.81 -16.32 -5.83
C GLU A 131 -11.90 -15.23 -6.44
N LEU A 132 -10.66 -15.10 -5.96
CA LEU A 132 -9.68 -14.19 -6.56
C LEU A 132 -9.40 -14.54 -8.03
N ARG A 133 -9.25 -15.84 -8.36
CA ARG A 133 -9.05 -16.30 -9.75
C ARG A 133 -10.27 -16.02 -10.61
N LYS A 134 -11.46 -16.35 -10.12
CA LYS A 134 -12.74 -16.07 -10.80
C LYS A 134 -12.89 -14.58 -11.12
N ARG A 135 -12.62 -13.70 -10.15
CA ARG A 135 -12.65 -12.23 -10.33
C ARG A 135 -11.60 -11.75 -11.33
N LYS A 136 -10.41 -12.36 -11.35
CA LYS A 136 -9.37 -12.05 -12.34
C LYS A 136 -9.84 -12.37 -13.75
N GLU A 137 -10.39 -13.56 -13.97
CA GLU A 137 -10.86 -14.03 -15.27
C GLU A 137 -12.04 -13.22 -15.78
N SER A 138 -12.90 -12.77 -14.86
CA SER A 138 -14.10 -11.99 -15.19
C SER A 138 -13.80 -10.52 -15.51
N ASP A 139 -12.61 -10.02 -15.19
CA ASP A 139 -12.21 -8.64 -15.43
C ASP A 139 -11.20 -8.53 -16.57
N GLY A 140 -11.72 -8.32 -17.78
CA GLY A 140 -10.94 -8.09 -18.99
C GLY A 140 -10.27 -6.72 -19.08
N THR A 141 -10.52 -5.81 -18.13
CA THR A 141 -9.98 -4.44 -18.19
C THR A 141 -8.56 -4.34 -17.61
N LYS A 142 -8.17 -5.25 -16.70
CA LYS A 142 -6.88 -5.20 -16.00
C LYS A 142 -5.98 -6.40 -16.33
N LYS A 143 -4.79 -6.13 -16.88
CA LYS A 143 -3.74 -7.13 -17.08
C LYS A 143 -3.02 -7.42 -15.76
N ARG A 144 -3.49 -8.42 -15.01
CA ARG A 144 -2.89 -8.85 -13.72
C ARG A 144 -1.68 -9.78 -13.93
N ARG A 145 -0.58 -9.24 -14.45
CA ARG A 145 0.63 -10.01 -14.86
C ARG A 145 1.29 -10.80 -13.72
N ASN A 146 1.27 -10.27 -12.48
CA ASN A 146 1.92 -10.89 -11.32
C ASN A 146 0.95 -11.64 -10.40
N PHE A 147 -0.24 -12.00 -10.89
CA PHE A 147 -1.32 -12.50 -10.03
C PHE A 147 -0.94 -13.76 -9.24
N GLU A 148 -0.42 -14.81 -9.89
CA GLU A 148 -0.08 -16.05 -9.18
C GLU A 148 1.04 -15.82 -8.14
N LYS A 149 1.99 -14.94 -8.46
CA LYS A 149 3.03 -14.53 -7.52
C LYS A 149 2.43 -13.85 -6.27
N HIS A 150 1.45 -12.97 -6.45
CA HIS A 150 0.78 -12.30 -5.32
C HIS A 150 -0.10 -13.28 -4.53
N LEU A 151 -0.71 -14.25 -5.22
CA LEU A 151 -1.51 -15.28 -4.57
C LEU A 151 -0.65 -16.19 -3.70
N HIS A 152 0.54 -16.56 -4.17
CA HIS A 152 1.49 -17.39 -3.42
C HIS A 152 1.86 -16.79 -2.06
N ILE A 153 2.00 -15.47 -1.98
CA ILE A 153 2.36 -14.78 -0.73
C ILE A 153 1.16 -14.29 0.08
N SER A 154 -0.08 -14.47 -0.39
CA SER A 154 -1.28 -13.85 0.20
C SER A 154 -1.38 -14.09 1.72
N LYS A 155 -1.17 -15.33 2.17
CA LYS A 155 -1.21 -15.72 3.59
C LYS A 155 -0.09 -15.08 4.41
N ALA A 156 1.14 -15.04 3.88
CA ALA A 156 2.25 -14.39 4.56
C ALA A 156 2.01 -12.88 4.67
N PHE A 157 1.47 -12.28 3.61
CA PHE A 157 1.13 -10.88 3.51
C PHE A 157 -0.01 -10.50 4.48
N GLN A 158 -1.05 -11.34 4.60
CA GLN A 158 -2.11 -11.16 5.59
C GLN A 158 -1.55 -11.13 7.01
N ARG A 159 -0.75 -12.15 7.37
CA ARG A 159 -0.12 -12.22 8.70
C ARG A 159 0.75 -11.01 8.97
N TYR A 160 1.48 -10.49 7.97
CA TYR A 160 2.31 -9.30 8.12
C TYR A 160 1.48 -8.11 8.65
N TYR A 161 0.36 -7.79 7.99
CA TYR A 161 -0.49 -6.65 8.40
C TYR A 161 -1.28 -6.90 9.67
N GLU A 162 -1.73 -8.14 9.92
CA GLU A 162 -2.34 -8.50 11.19
C GLU A 162 -1.40 -8.23 12.37
N ASN A 163 -0.11 -8.60 12.24
CA ASN A 163 0.88 -8.32 13.27
C ASN A 163 1.21 -6.82 13.36
N LEU A 164 1.31 -6.11 12.24
CA LEU A 164 1.64 -4.68 12.24
C LEU A 164 0.61 -3.84 13.01
N ASN A 165 -0.67 -4.23 12.95
CA ASN A 165 -1.74 -3.60 13.71
C ASN A 165 -1.69 -3.86 15.24
N THR A 166 -0.85 -4.79 15.70
CA THR A 166 -0.67 -5.08 17.14
C THR A 166 0.55 -4.41 17.75
N VAL A 167 1.37 -3.74 16.93
CA VAL A 167 2.56 -3.03 17.41
C VAL A 167 2.11 -1.68 18.00
N THR A 168 2.03 -1.62 19.33
CA THR A 168 1.78 -0.39 20.12
C THR A 168 3.07 0.29 20.53
#